data_AF-A0A350I5K7-F1
#
_entry.id   AF-A0A350I5K7-F1
#
_cell.length_a   1.000
_cell.length_b   1.000
_cell.length_c   1.000
_cell.angle_alpha   90.00
_cell.angle_beta   90.00
_cell.angle_gamma   90.00
#
_symmetry.space_group_name_H-M   'P 1'
#
loop_
_entity.id
_entity.type
_entity.pdbx_description
1 polymer ?
#
loop_
_entity_poly.entity_id
_entity_poly.type
_entity_poly.pdbx_seq_one_letter_code
_entity_poly.pdbx_strand_id
1 'polypeptide(L)'
;MMHLPERVISMTEVLNETANSDSRDKFMGMLTSGVCEVTFTKVNGDKRVMTCTLLEGMIPSAEKDEPITQKKVRAVNPEVIPCWDTTAKGWRSFRVDSVQECKYVYRPKVYSM
;
A
#
# COMPACT_ATOMS: atom_id res chain seq x y z
N MET A 1 16.53 -14.84 20.36
CA MET A 1 15.22 -15.38 19.92
C MET A 1 14.20 -14.26 20.04
N MET A 2 13.86 -13.59 18.93
CA MET A 2 12.83 -12.56 18.92
C MET A 2 11.50 -13.27 18.66
N HIS A 3 10.72 -13.47 19.72
CA HIS A 3 9.40 -14.09 19.64
C HIS A 3 8.42 -13.02 19.16
N LEU A 4 8.06 -13.07 17.88
CA LEU A 4 6.93 -12.31 17.35
C LEU A 4 5.66 -12.88 18.00
N PRO A 5 4.85 -12.08 18.72
CA PRO A 5 3.61 -12.60 19.27
C PRO A 5 2.59 -12.82 18.13
N GLU A 6 2.36 -14.08 17.81
CA GLU A 6 1.16 -14.56 17.12
C GLU A 6 -0.04 -14.27 18.02
N ARG A 7 -0.82 -13.20 17.75
CA ARG A 7 -2.12 -13.06 18.42
C ARG A 7 -3.14 -12.24 17.64
N VAL A 8 -3.98 -13.02 16.97
CA VAL A 8 -5.44 -12.85 16.80
C VAL A 8 -5.92 -11.45 16.43
N ILE A 9 -6.32 -11.37 15.16
CA ILE A 9 -7.17 -10.35 14.57
C ILE A 9 -8.53 -10.44 15.27
N SER A 10 -8.94 -9.39 15.97
CA SER A 10 -10.34 -9.17 16.28
C SER A 10 -10.58 -7.67 16.32
N MET A 11 -10.87 -7.11 15.15
CA MET A 11 -11.42 -5.76 15.03
C MET A 11 -12.32 -5.75 13.80
N THR A 12 -13.34 -6.62 13.84
CA THR A 12 -14.59 -6.36 13.15
C THR A 12 -15.09 -4.99 13.63
N GLU A 13 -15.45 -4.12 12.69
CA GLU A 13 -16.12 -2.82 12.91
C GLU A 13 -15.22 -1.61 13.26
N VAL A 14 -14.51 -1.08 12.26
CA VAL A 14 -14.37 0.38 12.09
C VAL A 14 -14.12 0.69 10.61
N LEU A 15 -15.15 0.60 9.78
CA LEU A 15 -15.16 1.28 8.48
C LEU A 15 -16.54 1.90 8.32
N ASN A 16 -16.63 3.15 8.77
CA ASN A 16 -17.72 4.05 8.50
C ASN A 16 -18.00 4.06 6.99
N GLU A 17 -19.19 3.61 6.63
CA GLU A 17 -19.73 3.68 5.29
C GLU A 17 -19.79 5.16 4.89
N THR A 18 -18.96 5.59 3.95
CA THR A 18 -19.25 6.80 3.17
C THR A 18 -18.79 6.56 1.75
N ALA A 19 -19.78 6.55 0.87
CA ALA A 19 -19.68 6.23 -0.54
C ALA A 19 -18.72 7.16 -1.29
N ASN A 20 -17.74 6.58 -1.97
CA ASN A 20 -17.48 6.93 -3.37
C ASN A 20 -16.85 5.75 -4.11
N SER A 21 -17.40 5.48 -5.28
CA SER A 21 -17.05 4.39 -6.18
C SER A 21 -15.68 4.65 -6.84
N ASP A 22 -14.58 4.42 -6.14
CA ASP A 22 -13.28 4.30 -6.79
C ASP A 22 -12.39 3.32 -6.03
N SER A 23 -12.17 2.14 -6.60
CA SER A 23 -11.31 1.11 -5.99
C SER A 23 -9.94 1.66 -5.63
N ARG A 24 -9.47 2.70 -6.33
CA ARG A 24 -8.25 3.44 -6.03
C ARG A 24 -8.21 4.02 -4.63
N ASP A 25 -9.25 4.76 -4.25
CA ASP A 25 -9.32 5.47 -2.97
C ASP A 25 -9.26 4.47 -1.81
N LYS A 26 -9.97 3.34 -1.96
CA LYS A 26 -9.92 2.23 -1.02
C LYS A 26 -8.49 1.73 -0.82
N PHE A 27 -7.76 1.43 -1.89
CA PHE A 27 -6.37 0.98 -1.77
C PHE A 27 -5.45 2.05 -1.18
N MET A 28 -5.61 3.32 -1.56
CA MET A 28 -4.88 4.44 -0.95
C MET A 28 -5.12 4.52 0.56
N GLY A 29 -6.37 4.48 1.00
CA GLY A 29 -6.73 4.49 2.42
C GLY A 29 -6.14 3.30 3.18
N MET A 30 -6.12 2.11 2.57
CA MET A 30 -5.48 0.93 3.18
C MET A 30 -3.97 1.12 3.33
N LEU A 31 -3.31 1.56 2.27
CA LEU A 31 -1.85 1.76 2.26
C LEU A 31 -1.41 2.88 3.21
N THR A 32 -2.20 3.95 3.36
CA THR A 32 -1.88 5.02 4.30
C THR A 32 -2.14 4.58 5.75
N SER A 33 -3.13 3.71 5.96
CA SER A 33 -3.43 3.15 7.29
C SER A 33 -2.41 2.11 7.76
N GLY A 34 -1.59 1.54 6.87
CA GLY A 34 -0.67 0.45 7.24
C GLY A 34 0.10 -0.16 6.08
N VAL A 35 0.69 -1.32 6.33
CA VAL A 35 1.35 -2.14 5.31
C VAL A 35 0.35 -3.14 4.77
N CYS A 36 0.20 -3.14 3.45
CA CYS A 36 -0.65 -4.07 2.74
C CYS A 36 0.18 -4.94 1.79
N GLU A 37 -0.24 -6.17 1.64
CA GLU A 37 0.26 -7.07 0.62
C GLU A 37 -0.77 -7.11 -0.51
N VAL A 38 -0.32 -6.69 -1.70
CA VAL A 38 -1.11 -6.60 -2.91
C VAL A 38 -0.68 -7.71 -3.84
N THR A 39 -1.61 -8.59 -4.19
CA THR A 39 -1.45 -9.64 -5.18
C THR A 39 -1.99 -9.14 -6.50
N PHE A 40 -1.14 -9.09 -7.53
CA PHE A 40 -1.52 -8.68 -8.87
C PHE A 40 -1.07 -9.69 -9.91
N THR A 41 -1.81 -9.80 -11.00
CA THR A 41 -1.45 -10.67 -12.12
C THR A 41 -0.62 -9.88 -13.12
N LYS A 42 0.52 -10.42 -13.54
CA LYS A 42 1.32 -9.85 -14.63
C LYS A 42 0.63 -10.06 -15.98
N VAL A 43 1.10 -9.33 -17.00
CA VAL A 43 0.70 -9.52 -18.41
C VAL A 43 0.90 -10.96 -18.90
N ASN A 44 1.84 -11.71 -18.31
CA ASN A 44 2.10 -13.12 -18.64
C ASN A 44 1.16 -14.11 -17.93
N GLY A 45 0.21 -13.65 -17.11
CA GLY A 45 -0.69 -14.50 -16.32
C GLY A 45 -0.13 -14.97 -14.97
N ASP A 46 1.16 -14.70 -14.70
CA ASP A 46 1.81 -15.03 -13.43
C ASP A 46 1.35 -14.10 -12.30
N LYS A 47 1.01 -14.68 -11.15
CA LYS A 47 0.58 -13.93 -9.97
C LYS A 47 1.81 -13.50 -9.18
N ARG A 48 1.95 -12.20 -8.94
CA ARG A 48 3.00 -11.65 -8.09
C ARG A 48 2.40 -10.96 -6.89
N VAL A 49 3.02 -11.23 -5.76
CA VAL A 49 2.69 -10.62 -4.49
C VAL A 49 3.73 -9.54 -4.21
N MET A 50 3.28 -8.33 -3.87
CA MET A 50 4.16 -7.25 -3.42
C MET A 50 3.65 -6.66 -2.11
N THR A 51 4.57 -6.38 -1.19
CA THR A 51 4.25 -5.75 0.09
C THR A 51 4.57 -4.27 0.00
N CYS A 52 3.56 -3.43 0.18
CA CYS A 52 3.70 -1.99 0.06
C CYS A 52 2.93 -1.22 1.13
N THR A 53 3.33 0.03 1.32
CA THR A 53 2.75 0.95 2.30
C THR A 53 2.79 2.38 1.76
N LEU A 54 1.92 3.23 2.27
CA LEU A 54 1.95 4.68 2.10
C LEU A 54 2.05 5.39 3.46
N LEU A 55 2.40 4.65 4.51
CA LEU A 55 2.51 5.19 5.85
C LEU A 55 3.80 6.02 5.94
N GLU A 56 3.67 7.34 6.12
CA GLU A 56 4.78 8.30 6.10
C GLU A 56 5.88 8.00 7.13
N GLY A 57 5.52 7.41 8.27
CA GLY A 57 6.48 6.94 9.29
C GLY A 57 7.25 5.65 8.93
N MET A 58 6.82 4.90 7.91
CA MET A 58 7.51 3.69 7.44
C MET A 58 8.26 3.90 6.13
N ILE A 59 7.87 4.92 5.36
CA ILE A 59 8.65 5.40 4.23
C ILE A 59 9.86 6.11 4.84
N PRO A 60 11.11 5.66 4.59
CA PRO A 60 12.28 6.40 5.04
C PRO A 60 12.16 7.81 4.48
N SER A 61 12.08 8.81 5.36
CA SER A 61 12.12 10.21 4.95
C SER A 61 13.34 10.35 4.05
N ALA A 62 13.10 10.63 2.77
CA ALA A 62 14.17 10.79 1.81
C ALA A 62 15.01 11.97 2.27
N GLU A 63 16.12 11.70 2.96
CA GLU A 63 17.22 12.64 3.01
C GLU A 63 17.55 12.94 1.55
N LYS A 64 17.34 14.22 1.22
CA LYS A 64 17.20 14.75 -0.13
C LYS A 64 18.50 14.60 -0.92
N ASP A 65 18.80 13.44 -1.47
CA ASP A 65 19.95 13.29 -2.36
C ASP A 65 19.75 12.19 -3.41
N GLU A 66 18.59 12.20 -4.06
CA GLU A 66 18.54 11.73 -5.45
C GLU A 66 17.92 12.83 -6.30
N PRO A 67 18.67 13.40 -7.27
CA PRO A 67 18.08 14.32 -8.22
C PRO A 67 17.01 13.54 -8.97
N ILE A 68 15.74 13.81 -8.65
CA ILE A 68 14.59 13.34 -9.40
C ILE A 68 14.69 14.03 -10.76
N THR A 69 15.53 13.48 -11.64
CA THR A 69 15.74 14.03 -12.95
C THR A 69 14.44 13.82 -13.70
N GLN A 70 13.83 14.96 -13.98
CA GLN A 70 13.05 15.23 -15.17
C GLN A 70 11.62 14.65 -15.19
N LYS A 71 10.69 15.58 -14.99
CA LYS A 71 9.66 15.88 -15.99
C LYS A 71 9.07 14.65 -16.66
N LYS A 72 8.11 14.03 -15.98
CA LYS A 72 6.86 13.74 -16.66
C LYS A 72 5.78 13.75 -15.62
N VAL A 73 5.02 14.86 -15.61
CA VAL A 73 3.61 14.85 -15.24
C VAL A 73 2.96 13.85 -16.20
N ARG A 74 3.16 12.55 -15.95
CA ARG A 74 2.42 11.47 -16.59
C ARG A 74 1.01 11.69 -16.07
N ALA A 75 0.08 11.86 -17.00
CA ALA A 75 -1.34 11.83 -16.74
C ALA A 75 -1.59 10.85 -15.58
N VAL A 76 -2.09 11.37 -14.46
CA VAL A 76 -2.38 10.55 -13.29
C VAL A 76 -3.48 9.61 -13.73
N ASN A 77 -3.10 8.42 -14.23
CA ASN A 77 -4.08 7.40 -14.55
C ASN A 77 -4.78 7.07 -13.22
N PRO A 78 -6.11 7.22 -13.14
CA PRO A 78 -6.86 6.89 -11.92
C PRO A 78 -6.60 5.43 -11.51
N GLU A 79 -6.33 4.58 -12.50
CA GLU A 79 -6.05 3.16 -12.36
C GLU A 79 -4.66 2.82 -11.80
N VAL A 80 -3.72 3.77 -11.74
CA VAL A 80 -2.34 3.51 -11.27
C VAL A 80 -2.14 4.17 -9.91
N ILE A 81 -1.71 3.38 -8.92
CA ILE A 81 -1.44 3.82 -7.56
C ILE A 81 0.05 3.72 -7.27
N PRO A 82 0.73 4.83 -6.91
CA PRO A 82 2.08 4.78 -6.37
C PRO A 82 2.04 4.29 -4.91
N CYS A 83 2.99 3.46 -4.53
CA CYS A 83 3.13 2.88 -3.21
C CYS A 83 4.62 2.62 -2.90
N TRP A 84 4.98 2.62 -1.62
CA TRP A 84 6.34 2.28 -1.21
C TRP A 84 6.44 0.79 -0.98
N ASP A 85 7.30 0.10 -1.72
CA ASP A 85 7.55 -1.33 -1.51
C ASP A 85 8.55 -1.51 -0.36
N THR A 86 8.12 -2.16 0.72
CA THR A 86 8.94 -2.36 1.91
C THR A 86 9.99 -3.46 1.73
N THR A 87 9.75 -4.39 0.79
CA THR A 87 10.67 -5.49 0.46
C THR A 87 11.82 -4.97 -0.41
N ALA A 88 11.48 -4.18 -1.43
CA ALA A 88 12.45 -3.57 -2.34
C ALA A 88 13.02 -2.23 -1.84
N LYS A 89 12.42 -1.65 -0.78
CA LYS A 89 12.76 -0.33 -0.24
C LYS A 89 12.82 0.75 -1.32
N GLY A 90 11.74 0.84 -2.10
CA GLY A 90 11.66 1.78 -3.21
C GLY A 90 10.22 2.08 -3.64
N TRP A 91 10.04 3.19 -4.35
CA TRP A 91 8.76 3.56 -4.92
C TRP A 91 8.38 2.63 -6.07
N ARG A 92 7.22 1.99 -5.97
CA ARG A 92 6.60 1.18 -7.02
C ARG A 92 5.19 1.66 -7.29
N SER A 93 4.65 1.33 -8.45
CA SER A 93 3.25 1.57 -8.76
C SER A 93 2.61 0.32 -9.34
N PHE A 94 1.36 0.09 -8.99
CA PHE A 94 0.56 -1.01 -9.52
C PHE A 94 -0.74 -0.48 -10.11
N ARG A 95 -1.31 -1.25 -11.04
CA ARG A 95 -2.61 -0.97 -11.63
C ARG A 95 -3.69 -1.64 -10.81
N VAL A 96 -4.70 -0.88 -10.42
CA VAL A 96 -5.91 -1.32 -9.73
C VAL A 96 -6.61 -2.44 -10.48
N ASP A 97 -6.68 -2.33 -11.81
CA ASP A 97 -7.29 -3.34 -12.70
C ASP A 97 -6.61 -4.72 -12.61
N SER A 98 -5.29 -4.75 -12.40
CA SER A 98 -4.54 -6.01 -12.31
C SER A 98 -4.49 -6.59 -10.90
N VAL A 99 -4.98 -5.87 -9.88
CA VAL A 99 -5.03 -6.34 -8.50
C VAL A 99 -6.09 -7.40 -8.35
N GLN A 100 -5.67 -8.56 -7.86
CA GLN A 100 -6.55 -9.68 -7.53
C GLN A 100 -6.97 -9.61 -6.06
N GLU A 101 -6.03 -9.25 -5.18
CA GLU A 101 -6.27 -9.24 -3.73
C GLU A 101 -5.39 -8.20 -3.03
N CYS A 102 -5.94 -7.55 -2.00
CA CYS A 102 -5.18 -6.75 -1.05
C CYS A 102 -5.48 -7.20 0.38
N LYS A 103 -4.44 -7.39 1.19
CA LYS A 103 -4.58 -7.74 2.60
C LYS A 103 -3.66 -6.91 3.48
N TYR A 104 -4.10 -6.57 4.69
CA TYR A 104 -3.23 -5.91 5.66
C TYR A 104 -2.21 -6.90 6.22
N VAL A 105 -0.92 -6.58 6.07
CA VAL A 105 0.18 -7.29 6.74
C VAL A 105 0.43 -6.69 8.11
N TYR A 106 0.41 -5.35 8.18
CA TYR A 106 0.62 -4.63 9.42
C TYR A 106 -0.29 -3.41 9.46
N ARG A 107 -1.09 -3.27 10.51
CA ARG A 107 -1.88 -2.06 10.77
C ARG A 107 -1.52 -1.56 12.16
N PRO A 108 -0.84 -0.40 12.30
CA PRO A 108 -0.61 0.17 13.61
C PRO A 108 -1.96 0.44 14.27
N LYS A 109 -2.08 0.06 15.55
CA LYS A 109 -3.27 0.35 16.34
C LYS A 109 -3.29 1.84 16.60
N VAL A 110 -4.32 2.52 16.11
CA VAL A 110 -4.61 3.90 16.50
C VAL A 110 -5.04 3.85 17.96
N TYR A 111 -4.10 4.08 18.87
CA TYR A 111 -4.43 4.36 20.27
C TYR A 111 -4.95 5.79 20.31
N SER A 112 -6.28 5.93 20.30
CA SER A 112 -6.91 7.18 20.72
C SER A 112 -6.56 7.36 22.20
N MET A 113 -5.80 8.40 22.52
CA MET A 113 -5.52 8.81 23.90
C MET A 113 -6.71 9.56 24.48
#